data_AF-A0AAJ5QML5-F1
#
_entry.id   AF-A0AAJ5QML5-F1
#
_cell.length_a   1.000
_cell.length_b   1.000
_cell.length_c   1.000
_cell.angle_alpha   90.00
_cell.angle_beta   90.00
_cell.angle_gamma   90.00
#
_symmetry.space_group_name_H-M   'P 1'
#
loop_
_entity.id
_entity.type
_entity.pdbx_description
1 polymer ?
#
loop_
_entity_poly.entity_id
_entity_poly.type
_entity_poly.pdbx_seq_one_letter_code
_entity_poly.pdbx_strand_id
1 'polypeptide(L)'
;MRRWCWGLALLSLTALPLYAASGAWQASVSGPALSNRGGWVRSKPLRAPPGISGSVNIINWRYQLTGPAPSGLQVRLCGAQRCATLEGSSGATRELAQLDAGETLYMVFGVAGRGALPPGLQVLSSEVMVNYQN
;
A
#
# COMPACT_ATOMS: atom_id res chain seq x y z
N MET A 1 62.21 41.91 8.30
CA MET A 1 61.11 41.79 9.28
C MET A 1 59.90 41.24 8.51
N ARG A 2 59.47 39.99 8.75
CA ARG A 2 58.22 39.63 9.49
C ARG A 2 57.01 40.39 8.93
N ARG A 3 55.88 39.83 8.49
CA ARG A 3 55.14 38.59 8.80
C ARG A 3 53.83 38.68 7.96
N TRP A 4 53.36 37.62 7.30
CA TRP A 4 52.28 36.73 7.79
C TRP A 4 50.85 37.26 7.60
N CYS A 5 50.07 36.54 6.78
CA CYS A 5 48.65 36.13 6.96
C CYS A 5 48.07 35.80 5.58
N TRP A 6 48.45 34.68 4.97
CA TRP A 6 47.74 33.39 5.09
C TRP A 6 46.22 33.50 4.83
N GLY A 7 45.86 33.23 3.58
CA GLY A 7 44.81 32.29 3.18
C GLY A 7 43.55 32.25 4.03
N LEU A 8 42.57 33.09 3.70
CA LEU A 8 41.16 32.80 3.94
C LEU A 8 40.59 32.20 2.66
N ALA A 9 40.93 30.94 2.40
CA ALA A 9 40.21 30.10 1.46
C ALA A 9 38.83 29.84 2.06
N LEU A 10 37.80 30.52 1.52
CA LEU A 10 36.40 30.25 1.82
C LEU A 10 36.07 28.79 1.46
N LEU A 11 36.01 27.93 2.47
CA LEU A 11 35.45 26.59 2.36
C LEU A 11 33.92 26.71 2.33
N SER A 12 33.37 26.98 1.15
CA SER A 12 31.93 26.86 0.89
C SER A 12 31.58 25.38 0.88
N LEU A 13 31.20 24.81 2.03
CA LEU A 13 30.56 23.49 2.10
C LEU A 13 29.21 23.60 1.39
N THR A 14 29.16 23.25 0.10
CA THR A 14 27.91 23.00 -0.59
C THR A 14 27.36 21.67 -0.08
N ALA A 15 26.39 21.73 0.83
CA ALA A 15 25.61 20.56 1.21
C ALA A 15 24.89 20.03 -0.05
N LEU A 16 25.36 18.91 -0.59
CA LEU A 16 24.68 18.23 -1.68
C LEU A 16 23.33 17.70 -1.16
N PRO A 17 22.19 18.01 -1.81
CA PRO A 17 20.92 17.41 -1.42
C PRO A 17 20.99 15.90 -1.64
N LEU A 18 20.77 15.12 -0.58
CA LEU A 18 20.47 13.71 -0.68
C LEU A 18 19.10 13.56 -1.34
N TYR A 19 19.06 13.21 -2.63
CA TYR A 19 17.82 12.85 -3.30
C TYR A 19 17.38 11.46 -2.82
N ALA A 20 16.25 11.37 -2.13
CA ALA A 20 15.59 10.10 -1.87
C ALA A 20 15.11 9.52 -3.21
N ALA A 21 15.53 8.31 -3.55
CA ALA A 21 15.10 7.67 -4.80
C ALA A 21 13.66 7.20 -4.63
N SER A 22 12.71 7.83 -5.31
CA SER A 22 11.30 7.45 -5.29
C SER A 22 10.97 6.46 -6.41
N GLY A 23 10.12 5.49 -6.13
CA GLY A 23 9.63 4.54 -7.12
C GLY A 23 8.16 4.18 -6.90
N ALA A 24 7.60 3.45 -7.87
CA ALA A 24 6.25 2.90 -7.75
C ALA A 24 6.18 1.50 -8.37
N TRP A 25 5.32 0.66 -7.81
CA TRP A 25 4.92 -0.61 -8.41
C TRP A 25 3.42 -0.81 -8.28
N GLN A 26 2.85 -1.66 -9.14
CA GLN A 26 1.43 -1.99 -9.10
C GLN A 26 1.21 -3.49 -9.23
N ALA A 27 0.10 -3.98 -8.67
CA ALA A 27 -0.34 -5.35 -8.82
C ALA A 27 -1.87 -5.42 -8.87
N SER A 28 -2.39 -6.42 -9.59
CA SER A 28 -3.81 -6.72 -9.68
C SER A 28 -4.02 -8.23 -9.58
N VAL A 29 -5.03 -8.63 -8.80
CA VAL A 29 -5.45 -10.03 -8.70
C VAL A 29 -6.97 -10.12 -8.70
N SER A 30 -7.50 -11.26 -9.16
CA SER A 30 -8.89 -11.60 -8.85
C SER A 30 -9.04 -11.91 -7.37
N GLY A 31 -10.23 -11.63 -6.83
CA GLY A 31 -10.53 -11.85 -5.42
C GLY A 31 -11.50 -13.02 -5.19
N PRO A 32 -11.78 -13.32 -3.92
CA PRO A 32 -12.60 -14.46 -3.53
C PRO A 32 -14.10 -14.18 -3.76
N ALA A 33 -14.89 -15.25 -3.80
CA ALA A 33 -16.34 -15.15 -3.63
C ALA A 33 -16.68 -14.74 -2.19
N LEU A 34 -17.70 -13.90 -2.02
CA LEU A 34 -18.21 -13.48 -0.71
C LEU A 34 -19.51 -14.24 -0.44
N SER A 35 -19.41 -15.37 0.25
CA SER A 35 -20.54 -16.28 0.46
C SER A 35 -21.23 -16.14 1.81
N ASN A 36 -20.52 -15.70 2.86
CA ASN A 36 -21.03 -15.66 4.22
C ASN A 36 -20.70 -14.34 4.92
N ARG A 37 -21.62 -13.91 5.79
CA ARG A 37 -21.39 -12.84 6.77
C ARG A 37 -20.65 -13.41 7.99
N GLY A 38 -19.96 -12.54 8.72
CA GLY A 38 -19.27 -12.86 9.97
C GLY A 38 -17.89 -13.48 9.80
N GLY A 39 -17.45 -13.71 8.55
CA GLY A 39 -16.12 -14.19 8.21
C GLY A 39 -15.30 -13.17 7.45
N TRP A 40 -13.98 -13.40 7.41
CA TRP A 40 -13.04 -12.67 6.57
C TRP A 40 -12.45 -13.60 5.52
N VAL A 41 -12.32 -13.09 4.30
CA VAL A 41 -11.67 -13.78 3.18
C VAL A 41 -10.59 -12.89 2.59
N ARG A 42 -9.50 -13.50 2.13
CA ARG A 42 -8.32 -12.81 1.64
C ARG A 42 -8.18 -12.96 0.13
N SER A 43 -7.71 -11.93 -0.54
CA SER A 43 -7.29 -12.00 -1.94
C SER A 43 -6.09 -12.92 -2.13
N LYS A 44 -5.75 -13.21 -3.39
CA LYS A 44 -4.40 -13.67 -3.73
C LYS A 44 -3.36 -12.60 -3.33
N PRO A 45 -2.08 -12.98 -3.15
CA PRO A 45 -1.03 -12.02 -2.80
C PRO A 45 -0.79 -10.98 -3.88
N LEU A 46 -0.74 -9.72 -3.49
CA LEU A 46 -0.28 -8.59 -4.30
C LEU A 46 1.22 -8.40 -4.03
N ARG A 47 2.06 -8.76 -4.99
CA ARG A 47 3.52 -8.83 -4.82
C ARG A 47 4.22 -7.71 -5.58
N ALA A 48 5.20 -7.11 -4.93
CA ALA A 48 6.18 -6.27 -5.59
C ALA A 48 7.04 -7.12 -6.55
N PRO A 49 7.57 -6.52 -7.64
CA PRO A 49 8.64 -7.13 -8.42
C PRO A 49 9.88 -7.46 -7.57
N PRO A 50 10.73 -8.41 -7.99
CA PRO A 50 12.00 -8.66 -7.31
C PRO A 50 12.90 -7.41 -7.27
N GLY A 51 13.62 -7.22 -6.16
CA GLY A 51 14.59 -6.12 -6.00
C GLY A 51 14.00 -4.78 -5.56
N ILE A 52 12.68 -4.70 -5.33
CA ILE A 52 12.08 -3.53 -4.69
C ILE A 52 12.53 -3.48 -3.23
N SER A 53 12.97 -2.30 -2.81
CA SER A 53 13.40 -1.98 -1.45
C SER A 53 12.90 -0.57 -1.10
N GLY A 54 13.10 -0.16 0.15
CA GLY A 54 12.69 1.16 0.63
C GLY A 54 11.43 1.11 1.46
N SER A 55 10.89 2.30 1.73
CA SER A 55 9.73 2.50 2.59
C SER A 55 8.52 2.96 1.79
N VAL A 56 7.37 2.34 2.02
CA VAL A 56 6.09 2.79 1.48
C VAL A 56 5.80 4.23 1.95
N ASN A 57 5.40 5.09 1.01
CA ASN A 57 4.91 6.44 1.28
C ASN A 57 3.38 6.50 1.25
N ILE A 58 2.77 6.01 0.17
CA ILE A 58 1.33 5.99 -0.03
C ILE A 58 0.93 4.83 -0.95
N ILE A 59 -0.20 4.20 -0.64
CA ILE A 59 -0.78 3.15 -1.47
C ILE A 59 -2.11 3.62 -2.02
N ASN A 60 -2.22 3.70 -3.34
CA ASN A 60 -3.49 3.85 -4.03
C ASN A 60 -4.07 2.46 -4.24
N TRP A 61 -5.37 2.30 -4.03
CA TRP A 61 -6.01 1.00 -4.04
C TRP A 61 -7.38 1.09 -4.72
N ARG A 62 -7.81 -0.04 -5.28
CA ARG A 62 -9.13 -0.21 -5.88
C ARG A 62 -9.57 -1.67 -5.77
N TYR A 63 -10.86 -1.88 -5.64
CA TYR A 63 -11.47 -3.19 -5.84
C TYR A 63 -12.77 -3.06 -6.62
N GLN A 64 -13.17 -4.17 -7.23
CA GLN A 64 -14.43 -4.27 -7.97
C GLN A 64 -15.20 -5.50 -7.49
N LEU A 65 -16.51 -5.34 -7.34
CA LEU A 65 -17.44 -6.43 -7.01
C LEU A 65 -18.32 -6.71 -8.23
N THR A 66 -18.81 -7.96 -8.36
CA THR A 66 -19.79 -8.34 -9.39
C THR A 66 -21.14 -7.63 -9.25
N GLY A 67 -21.42 -7.02 -8.10
CA GLY A 67 -22.67 -6.34 -7.80
C GLY A 67 -22.48 -5.25 -6.74
N PRO A 68 -23.58 -4.62 -6.27
CA PRO A 68 -23.50 -3.57 -5.26
C PRO A 68 -22.88 -4.09 -3.96
N ALA A 69 -22.15 -3.21 -3.27
CA ALA A 69 -21.56 -3.54 -1.97
C ALA A 69 -22.68 -3.87 -0.95
N PRO A 70 -22.62 -5.03 -0.27
CA PRO A 70 -23.62 -5.37 0.74
C PRO A 70 -23.46 -4.48 1.97
N SER A 71 -24.55 -4.28 2.70
CA SER A 71 -24.52 -3.58 3.98
C SER A 71 -23.57 -4.25 4.97
N GLY A 72 -22.70 -3.44 5.58
CA GLY A 72 -21.69 -3.91 6.53
C GLY A 72 -20.47 -4.56 5.87
N LEU A 73 -20.25 -4.38 4.56
CA LEU A 73 -18.98 -4.69 3.93
C LEU A 73 -17.85 -3.90 4.62
N GLN A 74 -16.79 -4.60 4.95
CA GLN A 74 -15.56 -4.06 5.52
C GLN A 74 -14.41 -4.55 4.65
N VAL A 75 -13.52 -3.65 4.27
CA VAL A 75 -12.36 -3.97 3.45
C VAL A 75 -11.11 -3.43 4.12
N ARG A 76 -10.06 -4.25 4.13
CA ARG A 76 -8.76 -3.89 4.69
C ARG A 76 -7.66 -4.23 3.70
N LEU A 77 -6.62 -3.39 3.66
CA LEU A 77 -5.36 -3.74 3.00
C LEU A 77 -4.35 -4.12 4.08
N CYS A 78 -3.82 -5.33 4.03
CA CYS A 78 -2.94 -5.88 5.06
C CYS A 78 -1.56 -6.20 4.50
N GLY A 79 -0.53 -5.72 5.21
CA GLY A 79 0.81 -6.30 5.18
C GLY A 79 0.93 -7.44 6.20
N ALA A 80 2.16 -7.74 6.60
CA ALA A 80 2.55 -8.76 7.56
C ALA A 80 2.07 -8.45 8.98
N GLN A 81 2.19 -7.19 9.43
CA GLN A 81 1.89 -6.80 10.81
C GLN A 81 0.84 -5.70 10.94
N ARG A 82 0.53 -5.00 9.84
CA ARG A 82 -0.36 -3.82 9.84
C ARG A 82 -1.43 -3.96 8.77
N CYS A 83 -2.60 -3.42 9.07
CA CYS A 83 -3.70 -3.32 8.11
C CYS A 83 -4.28 -1.91 8.11
N ALA A 84 -4.57 -1.38 6.93
CA ALA A 84 -5.34 -0.17 6.72
C ALA A 84 -6.82 -0.51 6.50
N THR A 85 -7.72 0.30 7.04
CA THR A 85 -9.15 0.21 6.70
C THR A 85 -9.41 0.98 5.41
N LEU A 86 -10.22 0.41 4.51
CA LEU A 86 -10.50 0.98 3.20
C LEU A 86 -11.97 1.38 3.10
N GLU A 87 -12.22 2.65 2.76
CA GLU A 87 -13.57 3.21 2.64
C GLU A 87 -13.95 3.43 1.18
N GLY A 88 -15.10 2.90 0.76
CA GLY A 88 -15.53 2.91 -0.65
C GLY A 88 -14.80 1.85 -1.49
N SER A 89 -14.91 1.95 -2.82
CA SER A 89 -14.34 0.97 -3.75
C SER A 89 -12.95 1.31 -4.29
N SER A 90 -12.47 2.54 -4.04
CA SER A 90 -11.13 2.98 -4.40
C SER A 90 -10.72 4.17 -3.54
N GLY A 91 -9.41 4.34 -3.33
CA GLY A 91 -8.88 5.49 -2.62
C GLY A 91 -7.36 5.40 -2.47
N ALA A 92 -6.86 6.08 -1.44
CA ALA A 92 -5.46 6.00 -1.04
C ALA A 92 -5.35 5.87 0.48
N THR A 93 -4.27 5.24 0.95
CA THR A 93 -3.97 5.12 2.38
C THR A 93 -2.50 5.37 2.68
N ARG A 94 -2.24 6.03 3.80
CA ARG A 94 -0.92 6.20 4.42
C ARG A 94 -0.79 5.40 5.72
N GLU A 95 -1.82 4.65 6.12
CA GLU A 95 -1.78 3.80 7.33
C GLU A 95 -0.78 2.65 7.22
N LEU A 96 -0.30 2.36 6.01
CA LEU A 96 0.75 1.38 5.73
C LEU A 96 2.07 2.05 5.31
N ALA A 97 2.21 3.37 5.54
CA ALA A 97 3.49 4.03 5.35
C ALA A 97 4.56 3.38 6.26
N GLN A 98 5.82 3.50 5.83
CA GLN A 98 6.99 2.90 6.48
C GLN A 98 7.02 1.36 6.52
N LEU A 99 6.04 0.68 5.90
CA LEU A 99 6.24 -0.73 5.56
C LEU A 99 7.36 -0.87 4.52
N ASP A 100 7.97 -2.06 4.49
CA ASP A 100 8.92 -2.40 3.45
C ASP A 100 8.21 -2.38 2.08
N ALA A 101 8.80 -1.70 1.10
CA ALA A 101 8.20 -1.54 -0.23
C ALA A 101 8.12 -2.85 -1.02
N GLY A 102 8.93 -3.85 -0.67
CA GLY A 102 8.89 -5.20 -1.22
C GLY A 102 7.89 -6.14 -0.52
N GLU A 103 7.21 -5.67 0.53
CA GLU A 103 6.29 -6.48 1.30
C GLU A 103 5.09 -6.96 0.48
N THR A 104 4.70 -8.23 0.69
CA THR A 104 3.49 -8.77 0.04
C THR A 104 2.25 -8.26 0.75
N LEU A 105 1.33 -7.68 -0.03
CA LEU A 105 0.08 -7.15 0.47
C LEU A 105 -1.10 -8.09 0.16
N TYR A 106 -2.15 -7.98 0.95
CA TYR A 106 -3.39 -8.69 0.74
C TYR A 106 -4.58 -7.78 0.99
N MET A 107 -5.55 -7.80 0.09
CA MET A 107 -6.85 -7.20 0.37
C MET A 107 -7.72 -8.23 1.09
N VAL A 108 -8.35 -7.82 2.19
CA VAL A 108 -9.15 -8.69 3.05
C VAL A 108 -10.55 -8.12 3.12
N PHE A 109 -11.54 -8.97 2.87
CA PHE A 109 -12.95 -8.61 2.78
C PHE A 109 -13.72 -9.33 3.88
N GLY A 110 -14.58 -8.61 4.58
CA GLY A 110 -15.50 -9.14 5.56
C GLY A 110 -16.86 -8.49 5.41
N VAL A 111 -17.92 -9.19 5.81
CA VAL A 111 -19.27 -8.59 5.85
C VAL A 111 -19.86 -8.81 7.23
N ALA A 112 -20.21 -7.74 7.93
CA ALA A 112 -20.79 -7.82 9.26
C ALA A 112 -22.10 -8.63 9.29
N GLY A 113 -22.37 -9.24 10.43
CA GLY A 113 -23.57 -10.05 10.67
C GLY A 113 -23.30 -11.55 10.66
N ARG A 114 -24.35 -12.34 10.39
CA ARG A 114 -24.31 -13.81 10.35
C ARG A 114 -25.17 -14.32 9.19
N GLY A 115 -24.93 -15.57 8.77
CA GLY A 115 -25.67 -16.21 7.69
C GLY A 115 -25.08 -15.97 6.29
N ALA A 116 -25.73 -16.55 5.28
CA ALA A 116 -25.27 -16.49 3.90
C ALA A 116 -25.52 -15.10 3.27
N LEU A 117 -24.62 -14.71 2.37
CA LEU A 117 -24.84 -13.61 1.44
C LEU A 117 -25.62 -14.11 0.22
N PRO A 118 -26.32 -13.21 -0.51
CA PRO A 118 -26.90 -13.57 -1.79
C PRO A 118 -25.85 -14.21 -2.72
N PRO A 119 -26.21 -15.28 -3.45
CA PRO A 119 -25.27 -15.96 -4.32
C PRO A 119 -24.78 -15.03 -5.44
N GLY A 120 -23.56 -15.28 -5.92
CA GLY A 120 -22.99 -14.55 -7.06
C GLY A 120 -22.19 -13.29 -6.72
N LEU A 121 -22.12 -12.88 -5.45
CA LEU A 121 -21.24 -11.79 -5.03
C LEU A 121 -19.77 -12.26 -5.01
N GLN A 122 -18.96 -11.64 -5.85
CA GLN A 122 -17.53 -11.96 -5.99
C GLN A 122 -16.71 -10.69 -6.12
N VAL A 123 -15.46 -10.76 -5.66
CA VAL A 123 -14.47 -9.72 -5.90
C VAL A 123 -13.83 -9.97 -7.27
N LEU A 124 -14.16 -9.12 -8.24
CA LEU A 124 -13.65 -9.19 -9.61
C LEU A 124 -12.16 -8.83 -9.66
N SER A 125 -11.78 -7.73 -9.01
CA SER A 125 -10.39 -7.29 -8.93
C SER A 125 -10.06 -6.71 -7.56
N SER A 126 -8.79 -6.85 -7.18
CA SER A 126 -8.14 -6.16 -6.07
C SER A 126 -6.82 -5.63 -6.57
N GLU A 127 -6.63 -4.33 -6.46
CA GLU A 127 -5.56 -3.60 -7.12
C GLU A 127 -4.86 -2.66 -6.15
N VAL A 128 -3.54 -2.57 -6.28
CA VAL A 128 -2.72 -1.59 -5.56
C VAL A 128 -1.72 -0.94 -6.50
N MET A 129 -1.42 0.32 -6.22
CA MET A 129 -0.25 1.04 -6.71
C MET A 129 0.47 1.62 -5.49
N VAL A 130 1.64 1.06 -5.19
CA VAL A 130 2.47 1.40 -4.04
C VAL A 130 3.53 2.38 -4.49
N ASN A 131 3.53 3.57 -3.90
CA ASN A 131 4.59 4.55 -4.06
C ASN A 131 5.52 4.45 -2.87
N TYR A 132 6.82 4.39 -3.13
CA TYR A 132 7.85 4.17 -2.11
C TYR A 132 9.07 5.07 -2.35
N GLN A 133 9.94 5.13 -1.36
CA GLN A 133 11.20 5.87 -1.40
C GLN A 133 12.30 5.12 -0.67
N ASN A 134 13.54 5.20 -1.17
CA ASN A 134 14.76 4.73 -0.52
C ASN A 134 15.45 5.82 0.28
#